data_AF-A0A656GGA8-F1
#
_entry.id   AF-A0A656GGA8-F1
#
_cell.length_a   1.000
_cell.length_b   1.000
_cell.length_c   1.000
_cell.angle_alpha   90.00
_cell.angle_beta   90.00
_cell.angle_gamma   90.00
#
_symmetry.space_group_name_H-M   'P 1'
#
loop_
_entity.id
_entity.type
_entity.pdbx_description
1 polymer ?
#
loop_
_entity_poly.entity_id
_entity_poly.type
_entity_poly.pdbx_seq_one_letter_code
_entity_poly.pdbx_strand_id
1 'polypeptide(L)'
;MIDTISLTHLTNKTALTTVGKSTSAKTLNSSLKELDSASAIDGATFSTLSSQLSSSAARAQARDSSLDFKSLRSLANSISDKIAGNSYHANRKLHDAEIPDTDDPARLERARQATSFKNGSGTNPFAGLSQDQLRLVMYDESGDFTINERSAASSENHVQQENWNRAMCKRYTDEYNETGKSTQTLVMLLAHYDQLPPIEKAQYPANYAALITSDDSSAMDIFNALKSQSDIQEA
;
A
#
# COMPACT_ATOMS: atom_id res chain seq x y z
N MET A 1 38.70 17.51 7.52
CA MET A 1 39.18 16.19 7.06
C MET A 1 37.96 15.30 7.02
N ILE A 2 37.64 14.82 5.81
CA ILE A 2 36.46 14.04 5.46
C ILE A 2 36.75 12.60 5.84
N ASP A 3 35.83 11.94 6.55
CA ASP A 3 35.71 10.48 6.51
C ASP A 3 34.27 10.11 6.16
N THR A 4 34.13 9.75 4.89
CA THR A 4 33.00 9.06 4.24
C THR A 4 33.06 7.55 4.52
N ILE A 5 31.92 6.86 4.33
CA ILE A 5 31.68 5.40 4.28
C ILE A 5 31.16 4.85 5.63
N SER A 6 29.87 4.52 5.80
CA SER A 6 29.22 3.38 5.14
C SER A 6 27.69 3.46 5.21
N LEU A 7 26.99 3.43 4.06
CA LEU A 7 25.63 2.91 3.97
C LEU A 7 25.73 1.47 3.46
N THR A 8 25.53 0.50 4.34
CA THR A 8 25.44 -0.91 3.99
C THR A 8 24.01 -1.28 3.58
N HIS A 9 23.86 -1.64 2.31
CA HIS A 9 22.95 -2.60 1.70
C HIS A 9 21.81 -3.19 2.56
N LEU A 10 20.57 -2.97 2.13
CA LEU A 10 19.42 -3.82 2.44
C LEU A 10 18.96 -4.53 1.16
N THR A 11 19.60 -5.65 0.83
CA THR A 11 19.11 -6.60 -0.18
C THR A 11 18.47 -7.78 0.55
N ASN A 12 17.14 -7.82 0.58
CA ASN A 12 16.41 -8.98 1.11
C ASN A 12 16.46 -10.11 0.08
N LYS A 13 17.46 -10.98 0.22
CA LYS A 13 17.58 -12.23 -0.52
C LYS A 13 16.96 -13.35 0.31
N THR A 14 15.71 -13.73 0.00
CA THR A 14 15.04 -14.85 0.66
C THR A 14 15.70 -16.16 0.25
N ALA A 15 16.47 -16.74 1.15
CA ALA A 15 17.04 -18.07 1.00
C ALA A 15 16.01 -19.14 1.37
N LEU A 16 15.70 -20.01 0.41
CA LEU A 16 15.03 -21.29 0.63
C LEU A 16 15.92 -22.19 1.49
N THR A 17 15.48 -22.51 2.70
CA THR A 17 16.13 -23.54 3.54
C THR A 17 15.45 -24.88 3.33
N THR A 18 16.19 -25.75 2.63
CA THR A 18 15.96 -27.19 2.59
C THR A 18 16.28 -27.79 3.96
N VAL A 19 15.31 -28.44 4.62
CA VAL A 19 15.58 -29.30 5.79
C VAL A 19 15.50 -30.75 5.36
N GLY A 20 16.63 -31.44 5.50
CA GLY A 20 16.79 -32.86 5.25
C GLY A 20 16.02 -33.73 6.24
N LYS A 21 15.42 -34.78 5.70
CA LYS A 21 14.73 -35.85 6.44
C LYS A 21 15.72 -36.98 6.71
N SER A 22 15.95 -37.31 7.98
CA SER A 22 16.49 -38.61 8.39
C SER A 22 15.60 -39.25 9.47
N THR A 23 15.42 -40.55 9.26
CA THR A 23 14.57 -41.59 9.84
C THR A 23 14.51 -41.72 11.38
N SER A 24 13.35 -42.08 11.95
CA SER A 24 12.96 -43.48 12.22
C SER A 24 11.57 -43.61 12.86
N ALA A 25 10.89 -44.74 12.61
CA ALA A 25 9.47 -45.00 12.83
C ALA A 25 9.16 -45.81 14.11
N LYS A 26 7.96 -45.67 14.70
CA LYS A 26 7.04 -46.81 15.04
C LYS A 26 5.63 -46.39 15.53
N THR A 27 4.62 -46.77 14.74
CA THR A 27 3.29 -47.34 15.09
C THR A 27 2.23 -46.59 15.93
N LEU A 28 1.28 -45.99 15.21
CA LEU A 28 -0.19 -46.18 15.15
C LEU A 28 -1.10 -46.23 16.42
N ASN A 29 -2.05 -45.28 16.38
CA ASN A 29 -3.49 -45.35 16.70
C ASN A 29 -3.95 -45.14 18.15
N SER A 30 -4.45 -43.92 18.44
CA SER A 30 -5.90 -43.63 18.40
C SER A 30 -6.21 -42.27 19.06
N SER A 31 -6.98 -41.45 18.35
CA SER A 31 -7.88 -40.38 18.82
C SER A 31 -7.72 -39.11 17.98
N LEU A 32 -8.31 -39.15 16.78
CA LEU A 32 -8.69 -37.95 16.04
C LEU A 32 -10.02 -37.48 16.59
N LYS A 33 -10.00 -36.41 17.39
CA LYS A 33 -10.96 -35.31 17.27
C LYS A 33 -10.49 -34.15 18.13
N GLU A 34 -10.58 -32.97 17.52
CA GLU A 34 -10.63 -31.68 18.20
C GLU A 34 -9.28 -31.02 18.52
N LEU A 35 -8.53 -30.63 17.47
CA LEU A 35 -7.61 -29.48 17.47
C LEU A 35 -6.96 -29.36 16.08
N ASP A 36 -7.71 -28.89 15.07
CA ASP A 36 -7.05 -28.47 13.80
C ASP A 36 -7.79 -27.38 13.02
N SER A 37 -8.79 -26.71 13.61
CA SER A 37 -9.53 -25.66 12.91
C SER A 37 -8.89 -24.27 13.01
N ALA A 38 -7.82 -24.08 13.77
CA ALA A 38 -7.20 -22.76 13.93
C ALA A 38 -6.15 -22.45 12.86
N SER A 39 -5.43 -23.45 12.33
CA SER A 39 -4.26 -23.20 11.45
C SER A 39 -4.59 -23.19 9.95
N ALA A 40 -5.72 -23.76 9.54
CA ALA A 40 -6.16 -23.75 8.14
C ALA A 40 -6.80 -22.42 7.71
N ILE A 41 -7.34 -21.66 8.68
CA ILE A 41 -8.03 -20.40 8.42
C ILE A 41 -7.02 -19.31 8.03
N ASP A 42 -5.89 -19.20 8.73
CA ASP A 42 -4.85 -18.19 8.43
C ASP A 42 -4.15 -18.42 7.08
N GLY A 43 -3.97 -19.68 6.67
CA GLY A 43 -3.45 -20.02 5.34
C GLY A 43 -4.44 -19.74 4.22
N ALA A 44 -5.73 -20.04 4.44
CA ALA A 44 -6.81 -19.78 3.49
C ALA A 44 -7.08 -18.27 3.34
N THR A 45 -7.10 -17.51 4.45
CA THR A 45 -7.30 -16.04 4.44
C THR A 45 -6.19 -15.33 3.67
N PHE A 46 -4.93 -15.75 3.87
CA PHE A 46 -3.78 -15.22 3.15
C PHE A 46 -3.89 -15.53 1.64
N SER A 47 -4.34 -16.74 1.29
CA SER A 47 -4.52 -17.13 -0.12
C SER A 47 -5.64 -16.35 -0.83
N THR A 48 -6.79 -16.12 -0.17
CA THR A 48 -7.91 -15.35 -0.75
C THR A 48 -7.53 -13.90 -0.96
N LEU A 49 -7.03 -13.21 0.09
CA LEU A 49 -6.67 -11.79 -0.03
C LEU A 49 -5.56 -11.58 -1.07
N SER A 50 -4.56 -12.46 -1.10
CA SER A 50 -3.48 -12.41 -2.11
C SER A 50 -4.01 -12.55 -3.53
N SER A 51 -4.99 -13.44 -3.75
CA SER A 51 -5.65 -13.58 -5.05
C SER A 51 -6.43 -12.31 -5.43
N GLN A 52 -7.21 -11.74 -4.50
CA GLN A 52 -7.95 -10.51 -4.75
C GLN A 52 -7.03 -9.32 -5.07
N LEU A 53 -5.91 -9.20 -4.34
CA LEU A 53 -4.90 -8.16 -4.61
C LEU A 53 -4.25 -8.37 -5.98
N SER A 54 -3.97 -9.61 -6.38
CA SER A 54 -3.39 -9.91 -7.69
C SER A 54 -4.36 -9.56 -8.83
N SER A 55 -5.65 -9.90 -8.70
CA SER A 55 -6.68 -9.48 -9.65
C SER A 55 -6.86 -7.97 -9.69
N SER A 56 -6.81 -7.30 -8.54
CA SER A 56 -6.86 -5.83 -8.46
C SER A 56 -5.65 -5.19 -9.13
N ALA A 57 -4.45 -5.75 -8.97
CA ALA A 57 -3.24 -5.25 -9.63
C ALA A 57 -3.37 -5.27 -11.16
N ALA A 58 -3.89 -6.37 -11.73
CA ALA A 58 -4.15 -6.45 -13.17
C ALA A 58 -5.16 -5.38 -13.63
N ARG A 59 -6.22 -5.15 -12.86
CA ARG A 59 -7.22 -4.09 -13.16
C ARG A 59 -6.63 -2.69 -13.01
N ALA A 60 -5.81 -2.45 -11.99
CA ALA A 60 -5.12 -1.18 -11.79
C ALA A 60 -4.18 -0.87 -12.96
N GLN A 61 -3.40 -1.86 -13.41
CA GLN A 61 -2.55 -1.71 -14.59
C GLN A 61 -3.37 -1.40 -15.85
N ALA A 62 -4.47 -2.11 -16.08
CA ALA A 62 -5.34 -1.87 -17.23
C ALA A 62 -5.97 -0.46 -17.21
N ARG A 63 -6.45 -0.02 -16.05
CA ARG A 63 -6.98 1.34 -15.83
C ARG A 63 -5.92 2.41 -16.11
N ASP A 64 -4.76 2.27 -15.48
CA ASP A 64 -3.69 3.27 -15.54
C ASP A 64 -3.03 3.35 -16.92
N SER A 65 -3.09 2.26 -17.71
CA SER A 65 -2.59 2.24 -19.10
C SER A 65 -3.61 2.76 -20.13
N SER A 66 -4.91 2.77 -19.80
CA SER A 66 -5.97 3.10 -20.77
C SER A 66 -6.57 4.49 -20.60
N LEU A 67 -6.53 5.05 -19.38
CA LEU A 67 -7.10 6.36 -19.09
C LEU A 67 -6.06 7.47 -19.21
N ASP A 68 -6.50 8.61 -19.75
CA ASP A 68 -5.67 9.82 -19.76
C ASP A 68 -5.59 10.45 -18.36
N PHE A 69 -4.64 11.37 -18.20
CA PHE A 69 -4.38 12.06 -16.93
C PHE A 69 -5.62 12.76 -16.34
N LYS A 70 -6.47 13.36 -17.18
CA LYS A 70 -7.68 14.07 -16.72
C LYS A 70 -8.76 13.08 -16.25
N SER A 71 -8.89 11.95 -16.94
CA SER A 71 -9.81 10.88 -16.60
C SER A 71 -9.37 10.17 -15.32
N LEU A 72 -8.08 9.88 -15.19
CA LEU A 72 -7.48 9.36 -13.95
C LEU A 72 -7.72 10.29 -12.76
N ARG A 73 -7.51 11.60 -12.92
CA ARG A 73 -7.82 12.58 -11.87
C ARG A 73 -9.30 12.57 -11.48
N SER A 74 -10.18 12.59 -12.48
CA SER A 74 -11.63 12.60 -12.23
C SER A 74 -12.08 11.33 -11.52
N LEU A 75 -11.52 10.19 -11.91
CA LEU A 75 -11.75 8.90 -11.29
C LEU A 75 -11.23 8.84 -9.84
N ALA A 76 -10.00 9.31 -9.59
CA ALA A 76 -9.44 9.38 -8.24
C ALA A 76 -10.30 10.23 -7.30
N ASN A 77 -10.80 11.37 -7.78
CA ASN A 77 -11.70 12.24 -7.02
C ASN A 77 -13.04 11.55 -6.71
N SER A 78 -13.65 10.90 -7.70
CA SER A 78 -14.88 10.13 -7.54
C SER A 78 -14.73 9.01 -6.50
N ILE A 79 -13.64 8.24 -6.60
CA ILE A 79 -13.32 7.17 -5.65
C ILE A 79 -13.12 7.74 -4.24
N SER A 80 -12.36 8.82 -4.11
CA SER A 80 -12.10 9.46 -2.81
C SER A 80 -13.40 9.93 -2.14
N ASP A 81 -14.31 10.55 -2.89
CA ASP A 81 -15.62 10.95 -2.35
C ASP A 81 -16.48 9.75 -1.94
N LYS A 82 -16.45 8.68 -2.73
CA LYS A 82 -17.20 7.43 -2.48
C LYS A 82 -16.74 6.67 -1.23
N ILE A 83 -15.45 6.72 -0.90
CA ILE A 83 -14.89 5.90 0.20
C ILE A 83 -14.52 6.71 1.44
N ALA A 84 -14.38 8.03 1.34
CA ALA A 84 -13.95 8.88 2.44
C ALA A 84 -14.58 10.29 2.46
N GLY A 85 -15.33 10.67 1.42
CA GLY A 85 -15.92 12.01 1.31
C GLY A 85 -17.39 12.10 1.73
N ASN A 86 -18.06 13.12 1.19
CA ASN A 86 -19.44 13.42 1.55
C ASN A 86 -20.39 12.32 1.08
N SER A 87 -20.15 11.75 -0.10
CA SER A 87 -20.96 10.65 -0.63
C SER A 87 -20.86 9.40 0.25
N TYR A 88 -19.66 9.06 0.73
CA TYR A 88 -19.48 7.97 1.70
C TYR A 88 -20.36 8.15 2.95
N HIS A 89 -20.27 9.33 3.57
CA HIS A 89 -21.01 9.60 4.81
C HIS A 89 -22.53 9.67 4.60
N ALA A 90 -22.99 10.24 3.48
CA ALA A 90 -24.40 10.29 3.13
C ALA A 90 -25.01 8.89 2.94
N ASN A 91 -24.22 7.93 2.48
CA ASN A 91 -24.66 6.56 2.17
C ASN A 91 -24.21 5.52 3.21
N ARG A 92 -23.77 5.95 4.41
CA ARG A 92 -23.22 5.05 5.44
C ARG A 92 -24.10 3.83 5.74
N LYS A 93 -25.41 4.02 5.87
CA LYS A 93 -26.35 2.90 6.12
C LYS A 93 -26.36 1.85 5.00
N LEU A 94 -26.18 2.27 3.75
CA LEU A 94 -26.08 1.34 2.62
C LEU A 94 -24.77 0.57 2.66
N HIS A 95 -23.66 1.25 2.97
CA HIS A 95 -22.34 0.63 3.10
C HIS A 95 -22.27 -0.35 4.28
N ASP A 96 -22.92 -0.03 5.40
CA ASP A 96 -23.00 -0.91 6.57
C ASP A 96 -23.80 -2.18 6.30
N ALA A 97 -24.74 -2.13 5.34
CA ALA A 97 -25.57 -3.27 4.93
C ALA A 97 -24.95 -4.08 3.78
N GLU A 98 -23.79 -3.68 3.25
CA GLU A 98 -23.13 -4.35 2.16
C GLU A 98 -22.54 -5.69 2.62
N ILE A 99 -22.92 -6.77 1.95
CA ILE A 99 -22.42 -8.12 2.20
C ILE A 99 -21.78 -8.61 0.90
N PRO A 100 -20.51 -9.07 0.92
CA PRO A 100 -19.88 -9.65 -0.27
C PRO A 100 -20.71 -10.80 -0.84
N ASP A 101 -20.90 -10.82 -2.16
CA ASP A 101 -21.51 -11.95 -2.87
C ASP A 101 -20.49 -13.10 -2.98
N THR A 102 -20.41 -13.92 -1.94
CA THR A 102 -19.44 -15.02 -1.79
C THR A 102 -19.80 -15.95 -0.64
N ASP A 103 -19.42 -17.22 -0.77
CA ASP A 103 -19.46 -18.20 0.32
C ASP A 103 -18.12 -18.28 1.09
N ASP A 104 -17.10 -17.48 0.70
CA ASP A 104 -15.80 -17.50 1.38
C ASP A 104 -15.91 -16.87 2.78
N PRO A 105 -15.74 -17.66 3.86
CA PRO A 105 -15.88 -17.16 5.23
C PRO A 105 -14.83 -16.10 5.59
N ALA A 106 -13.64 -16.16 4.99
CA ALA A 106 -12.58 -15.17 5.23
C ALA A 106 -12.97 -13.80 4.66
N ARG A 107 -13.57 -13.77 3.47
CA ARG A 107 -14.03 -12.52 2.83
C ARG A 107 -15.23 -11.94 3.58
N LEU A 108 -16.17 -12.77 4.01
CA LEU A 108 -17.32 -12.34 4.83
C LEU A 108 -16.88 -11.75 6.17
N GLU A 109 -15.96 -12.41 6.88
CA GLU A 109 -15.45 -11.91 8.15
C GLU A 109 -14.66 -10.61 7.99
N ARG A 110 -13.80 -10.50 6.97
CA ARG A 110 -13.06 -9.27 6.70
C ARG A 110 -13.97 -8.09 6.39
N ALA A 111 -15.02 -8.29 5.59
CA ALA A 111 -16.03 -7.26 5.33
C ALA A 111 -16.77 -6.84 6.61
N ARG A 112 -17.14 -7.81 7.47
CA ARG A 112 -17.73 -7.53 8.78
C ARG A 112 -16.80 -6.71 9.67
N GLN A 113 -15.50 -7.06 9.71
CA GLN A 113 -14.48 -6.32 10.48
C GLN A 113 -14.31 -4.90 9.95
N ALA A 114 -14.27 -4.70 8.62
CA ALA A 114 -14.18 -3.37 8.03
C ALA A 114 -15.39 -2.50 8.41
N THR A 115 -16.61 -3.04 8.34
CA THR A 115 -17.83 -2.35 8.79
C THR A 115 -17.80 -2.03 10.29
N SER A 116 -17.33 -2.97 11.13
CA SER A 116 -17.14 -2.72 12.56
C SER A 116 -16.19 -1.53 12.79
N PHE A 117 -15.03 -1.55 12.12
CA PHE A 117 -13.99 -0.54 12.21
C PHE A 117 -14.50 0.84 11.79
N LYS A 118 -15.20 0.93 10.65
CA LYS A 118 -15.78 2.18 10.17
C LYS A 118 -16.88 2.72 11.09
N ASN A 119 -17.52 1.86 11.89
CA ASN A 119 -18.46 2.25 12.94
C ASN A 119 -17.80 2.52 14.30
N GLY A 120 -16.47 2.61 14.36
CA GLY A 120 -15.71 2.99 15.56
C GLY A 120 -15.44 1.84 16.52
N SER A 121 -15.50 0.59 16.05
CA SER A 121 -15.30 -0.60 16.87
C SER A 121 -14.36 -1.60 16.20
N GLY A 122 -13.51 -2.30 16.97
CA GLY A 122 -12.57 -3.25 16.40
C GLY A 122 -11.39 -2.61 15.68
N THR A 123 -10.52 -3.45 15.11
CA THR A 123 -9.29 -3.05 14.43
C THR A 123 -9.49 -2.94 12.93
N ASN A 124 -8.68 -2.11 12.27
CA ASN A 124 -8.65 -2.06 10.82
C ASN A 124 -8.18 -3.42 10.26
N PRO A 125 -8.97 -4.12 9.44
CA PRO A 125 -8.58 -5.43 8.90
C PRO A 125 -7.43 -5.37 7.89
N PHE A 126 -7.04 -4.17 7.44
CA PHE A 126 -5.91 -3.96 6.52
C PHE A 126 -4.66 -3.40 7.21
N ALA A 127 -4.67 -3.32 8.56
CA ALA A 127 -3.49 -2.89 9.31
C ALA A 127 -2.28 -3.77 8.99
N GLY A 128 -1.14 -3.13 8.72
CA GLY A 128 0.11 -3.82 8.36
C GLY A 128 0.29 -4.16 6.89
N LEU A 129 -0.70 -3.91 6.02
CA LEU A 129 -0.48 -3.94 4.58
C LEU A 129 0.39 -2.76 4.12
N SER A 130 1.15 -2.96 3.05
CA SER A 130 1.92 -1.87 2.43
C SER A 130 1.00 -0.87 1.73
N GLN A 131 1.46 0.38 1.55
CA GLN A 131 0.70 1.39 0.79
C GLN A 131 0.30 0.89 -0.61
N ASP A 132 1.16 0.14 -1.30
CA ASP A 132 0.82 -0.44 -2.61
C ASP A 132 -0.32 -1.44 -2.53
N GLN A 133 -0.33 -2.32 -1.53
CA GLN A 133 -1.45 -3.25 -1.32
C GLN A 133 -2.74 -2.50 -0.92
N LEU A 134 -2.63 -1.46 -0.10
CA LEU A 134 -3.77 -0.63 0.28
C LEU A 134 -4.38 0.10 -0.93
N ARG A 135 -3.54 0.63 -1.83
CA ARG A 135 -3.96 1.26 -3.10
C ARG A 135 -4.74 0.30 -3.98
N LEU A 136 -4.32 -0.96 -4.05
CA LEU A 136 -5.05 -1.99 -4.78
C LEU A 136 -6.44 -2.22 -4.21
N VAL A 137 -6.65 -2.12 -2.90
CA VAL A 137 -7.99 -2.18 -2.31
C VAL A 137 -8.75 -0.89 -2.59
N MET A 138 -8.17 0.26 -2.27
CA MET A 138 -8.81 1.58 -2.34
C MET A 138 -9.39 1.90 -3.72
N TYR A 139 -8.62 1.65 -4.78
CA TYR A 139 -8.97 2.03 -6.13
C TYR A 139 -9.69 0.95 -6.95
N ASP A 140 -10.01 -0.20 -6.34
CA ASP A 140 -10.70 -1.29 -7.03
C ASP A 140 -12.22 -1.08 -7.06
N GLU A 141 -12.75 -0.80 -8.25
CA GLU A 141 -14.18 -0.62 -8.48
C GLU A 141 -14.93 -1.89 -8.91
N SER A 142 -14.25 -3.04 -8.97
CA SER A 142 -14.84 -4.30 -9.45
C SER A 142 -15.93 -4.88 -8.56
N GLY A 143 -15.97 -4.49 -7.28
CA GLY A 143 -16.84 -5.11 -6.27
C GLY A 143 -16.18 -6.27 -5.51
N ASP A 144 -14.90 -6.57 -5.76
CA ASP A 144 -14.15 -7.56 -4.97
C ASP A 144 -14.03 -7.15 -3.49
N PHE A 145 -14.05 -5.84 -3.22
CA PHE A 145 -14.05 -5.24 -1.89
C PHE A 145 -15.28 -4.35 -1.71
N THR A 146 -15.92 -4.48 -0.55
CA THR A 146 -17.02 -3.60 -0.13
C THR A 146 -16.55 -2.15 0.04
N ILE A 147 -17.47 -1.19 0.06
CA ILE A 147 -17.13 0.23 0.28
C ILE A 147 -16.51 0.44 1.67
N ASN A 148 -16.98 -0.28 2.69
CA ASN A 148 -16.38 -0.21 4.03
C ASN A 148 -14.97 -0.81 4.07
N GLU A 149 -14.69 -1.88 3.32
CA GLU A 149 -13.31 -2.38 3.14
C GLU A 149 -12.40 -1.34 2.48
N ARG A 150 -12.86 -0.74 1.38
CA ARG A 150 -12.09 0.30 0.67
C ARG A 150 -11.86 1.54 1.53
N SER A 151 -12.85 1.93 2.33
CA SER A 151 -12.75 3.03 3.30
C SER A 151 -11.78 2.71 4.45
N ALA A 152 -11.76 1.46 4.91
CA ALA A 152 -10.81 1.00 5.93
C ALA A 152 -9.37 1.01 5.38
N ALA A 153 -9.15 0.51 4.15
CA ALA A 153 -7.85 0.61 3.48
C ALA A 153 -7.40 2.06 3.29
N SER A 154 -8.32 2.96 2.90
CA SER A 154 -8.04 4.40 2.80
C SER A 154 -7.64 5.03 4.14
N SER A 155 -8.25 4.60 5.25
CA SER A 155 -7.92 5.08 6.58
C SER A 155 -6.50 4.64 7.01
N GLU A 156 -6.13 3.39 6.74
CA GLU A 156 -4.77 2.90 7.00
C GLU A 156 -3.73 3.63 6.13
N ASN A 157 -4.01 3.77 4.84
CA ASN A 157 -3.10 4.46 3.91
C ASN A 157 -2.87 5.92 4.33
N HIS A 158 -3.93 6.59 4.78
CA HIS A 158 -3.84 7.95 5.32
C HIS A 158 -2.94 8.02 6.57
N VAL A 159 -3.10 7.08 7.52
CA VAL A 159 -2.24 7.02 8.72
C VAL A 159 -0.77 6.82 8.34
N GLN A 160 -0.48 5.90 7.40
CA GLN A 160 0.88 5.67 6.93
C GLN A 160 1.46 6.91 6.23
N GLN A 161 0.67 7.57 5.39
CA GLN A 161 1.09 8.79 4.69
C GLN A 161 1.33 9.96 5.65
N GLU A 162 0.49 10.15 6.67
CA GLU A 162 0.67 11.19 7.68
C GLU A 162 1.94 10.98 8.52
N ASN A 163 2.23 9.73 8.87
CA ASN A 163 3.47 9.39 9.57
C ASN A 163 4.70 9.69 8.71
N TRP A 164 4.66 9.32 7.41
CA TRP A 164 5.72 9.65 6.47
C TRP A 164 5.85 11.15 6.25
N ASN A 165 4.74 11.88 6.08
CA ASN A 165 4.72 13.34 5.93
C ASN A 165 5.39 14.03 7.12
N ARG A 166 5.02 13.62 8.34
CA ARG A 166 5.61 14.15 9.59
C ARG A 166 7.11 13.89 9.65
N ALA A 167 7.55 12.69 9.28
CA ALA A 167 8.97 12.35 9.23
C ALA A 167 9.72 13.18 8.19
N MET A 168 9.15 13.38 7.00
CA MET A 168 9.74 14.20 5.94
C MET A 168 9.82 15.69 6.34
N CYS A 169 8.78 16.26 6.94
CA CYS A 169 8.82 17.63 7.45
C CYS A 169 9.91 17.81 8.50
N LYS A 170 10.01 16.87 9.46
CA LYS A 170 11.08 16.92 10.47
C LYS A 170 12.46 16.84 9.81
N ARG A 171 12.64 15.88 8.90
CA ARG A 171 13.92 15.68 8.18
C ARG A 171 14.32 16.92 7.38
N TYR A 172 13.35 17.56 6.72
CA TYR A 172 13.58 18.78 5.94
C TYR A 172 14.17 19.90 6.81
N THR A 173 13.57 20.12 7.99
CA THR A 173 14.04 21.13 8.95
C THR A 173 15.40 20.76 9.55
N ASP A 174 15.61 19.50 9.93
CA ASP A 174 16.88 19.05 10.52
C ASP A 174 18.03 19.23 9.51
N GLU A 175 17.85 18.77 8.27
CA GLU A 175 18.87 18.90 7.22
C GLU A 175 19.22 20.36 6.92
N TYR A 176 18.21 21.24 6.90
CA TYR A 176 18.42 22.67 6.71
C TYR A 176 19.26 23.27 7.84
N ASN A 177 18.94 22.93 9.09
CA ASN A 177 19.68 23.43 10.25
C ASN A 177 21.13 22.94 10.28
N GLU A 178 21.40 21.74 9.76
CA GLU A 178 22.74 21.15 9.73
C GLU A 178 23.59 21.63 8.55
N THR A 179 22.99 21.82 7.37
CA THR A 179 23.73 22.01 6.11
C THR A 179 23.45 23.35 5.42
N GLY A 180 22.42 24.08 5.85
CA GLY A 180 21.89 25.27 5.19
C GLY A 180 21.00 24.96 3.98
N LYS A 181 20.72 23.69 3.67
CA LYS A 181 19.87 23.23 2.56
C LYS A 181 19.08 21.97 2.96
N SER A 182 18.07 21.61 2.17
CA SER A 182 17.28 20.38 2.36
C SER A 182 17.29 19.49 1.11
N THR A 183 18.37 19.59 0.32
CA THR A 183 18.51 18.97 -1.00
C THR A 183 18.20 17.48 -0.97
N GLN A 184 18.73 16.75 0.02
CA GLN A 184 18.53 15.31 0.11
C GLN A 184 17.08 14.94 0.47
N THR A 185 16.44 15.72 1.33
CA THR A 185 15.01 15.55 1.61
C THR A 185 14.17 15.81 0.36
N LEU A 186 14.51 16.82 -0.46
CA LEU A 186 13.84 17.07 -1.74
C LEU A 186 14.00 15.90 -2.73
N VAL A 187 15.19 15.29 -2.79
CA VAL A 187 15.43 14.06 -3.59
C VAL A 187 14.52 12.92 -3.12
N MET A 188 14.33 12.74 -1.81
CA MET A 188 13.42 11.72 -1.27
C MET A 188 11.95 12.00 -1.61
N LEU A 189 11.52 13.27 -1.59
CA LEU A 189 10.17 13.65 -2.02
C LEU A 189 9.94 13.36 -3.51
N LEU A 190 10.94 13.63 -4.36
CA LEU A 190 10.88 13.29 -5.79
C LEU A 190 10.77 11.78 -6.01
N ALA A 191 11.57 10.98 -5.28
CA ALA A 191 11.51 9.53 -5.36
C ALA A 191 10.15 8.97 -4.94
N HIS A 192 9.56 9.48 -3.85
CA HIS A 192 8.21 9.11 -3.43
C HIS A 192 7.16 9.46 -4.49
N TYR A 193 7.24 10.68 -5.06
CA TYR A 193 6.34 11.09 -6.13
C TYR A 193 6.48 10.23 -7.39
N ASP A 194 7.70 9.84 -7.77
CA ASP A 194 7.94 9.01 -8.96
C ASP A 194 7.41 7.58 -8.82
N GLN A 195 7.33 7.06 -7.59
CA GLN A 195 6.78 5.74 -7.30
C GLN A 195 5.24 5.69 -7.26
N LEU A 196 4.56 6.85 -7.26
CA LEU A 196 3.09 6.86 -7.24
C LEU A 196 2.51 6.25 -8.53
N PRO A 197 1.41 5.47 -8.43
CA PRO A 197 0.70 4.98 -9.61
C PRO A 197 0.11 6.16 -10.41
N PRO A 198 -0.11 6.02 -11.72
CA PRO A 198 -0.65 7.09 -12.56
C PRO A 198 -1.94 7.74 -12.02
N ILE A 199 -2.85 6.97 -11.42
CA ILE A 199 -4.07 7.50 -10.79
C ILE A 199 -3.78 8.48 -9.63
N GLU A 200 -2.70 8.25 -8.87
CA GLU A 200 -2.28 9.14 -7.78
C GLU A 200 -1.46 10.32 -8.29
N LYS A 201 -0.53 10.10 -9.24
CA LYS A 201 0.19 11.20 -9.91
C LYS A 201 -0.78 12.19 -10.54
N ALA A 202 -1.89 11.69 -11.11
CA ALA A 202 -2.95 12.51 -11.66
C ALA A 202 -3.56 13.50 -10.67
N GLN A 203 -3.43 13.32 -9.37
CA GLN A 203 -3.95 14.26 -8.37
C GLN A 203 -3.06 15.51 -8.19
N TYR A 204 -1.82 15.48 -8.66
CA TYR A 204 -0.87 16.59 -8.53
C TYR A 204 -0.83 17.49 -9.77
N PRO A 205 -0.45 18.79 -9.64
CA PRO A 205 -0.20 19.65 -10.79
C PRO A 205 0.82 19.03 -11.76
N ALA A 206 0.70 19.30 -13.07
CA ALA A 206 1.62 18.74 -14.07
C ALA A 206 3.09 19.15 -13.83
N ASN A 207 3.31 20.31 -13.21
CA ASN A 207 4.62 20.84 -12.84
C ASN A 207 5.03 20.52 -11.38
N TYR A 208 4.40 19.55 -10.71
CA TYR A 208 4.62 19.28 -9.29
C TYR A 208 6.09 19.02 -8.94
N ALA A 209 6.78 18.18 -9.72
CA ALA A 209 8.19 17.88 -9.49
C ALA A 209 9.08 19.14 -9.57
N ALA A 210 8.80 20.04 -10.51
CA ALA A 210 9.50 21.32 -10.62
C ALA A 210 9.12 22.30 -9.50
N LEU A 211 7.87 22.24 -9.02
CA LEU A 211 7.39 23.08 -7.92
C LEU A 211 8.13 22.75 -6.61
N ILE A 212 8.27 21.47 -6.28
CA ILE A 212 8.91 21.07 -5.01
C ILE A 212 10.42 21.33 -4.99
N THR A 213 11.07 21.46 -6.15
CA THR A 213 12.51 21.77 -6.24
C THR A 213 12.79 23.20 -6.73
N SER A 214 11.80 24.09 -6.73
CA SER A 214 11.94 25.43 -7.31
C SER A 214 13.04 26.28 -6.64
N ASP A 215 13.23 26.12 -5.32
CA ASP A 215 14.26 26.83 -4.55
C ASP A 215 15.62 26.10 -4.54
N ASP A 216 15.68 24.85 -5.01
CA ASP A 216 16.91 24.05 -5.08
C ASP A 216 16.87 23.03 -6.23
N SER A 217 17.22 23.50 -7.43
CA SER A 217 17.22 22.68 -8.64
C SER A 217 18.19 21.51 -8.59
N SER A 218 19.21 21.54 -7.72
CA SER A 218 20.20 20.46 -7.61
C SER A 218 19.59 19.14 -7.14
N ALA A 219 18.47 19.18 -6.41
CA ALA A 219 17.71 18.00 -6.03
C ALA A 219 17.17 17.24 -7.25
N MET A 220 16.72 17.96 -8.29
CA MET A 220 16.25 17.36 -9.53
C MET A 220 17.40 16.68 -10.29
N ASP A 221 18.56 17.34 -10.35
CA ASP A 221 19.75 16.79 -11.02
C ASP A 221 20.23 15.51 -10.34
N ILE A 222 20.28 15.50 -9.01
CA ILE A 222 20.65 14.32 -8.21
C ILE A 222 19.63 13.19 -8.42
N PHE A 223 18.33 13.50 -8.36
CA PHE A 223 17.28 12.51 -8.58
C PHE A 223 17.39 11.85 -9.96
N ASN A 224 17.55 12.64 -11.02
CA ASN A 224 17.69 12.13 -12.38
C ASN A 224 18.94 11.25 -12.53
N ALA A 225 20.07 11.64 -11.93
CA ALA A 225 21.29 10.85 -11.95
C ALA A 225 21.11 9.49 -11.26
N LEU A 226 20.44 9.45 -10.09
CA LEU A 226 20.15 8.21 -9.37
C LEU A 226 19.19 7.31 -10.16
N LYS A 227 18.15 7.89 -10.77
CA LYS A 227 17.19 7.15 -11.59
C LYS A 227 17.87 6.48 -12.78
N SER A 228 18.70 7.21 -13.52
CA SER A 228 19.46 6.64 -14.65
C SER A 228 20.40 5.51 -14.23
N GLN A 229 20.96 5.54 -13.02
CA GLN A 229 21.80 4.45 -12.51
C GLN A 229 20.99 3.20 -12.15
N SER A 230 19.78 3.38 -11.62
CA SER A 230 18.86 2.26 -11.32
C SER A 230 18.43 1.55 -12.60
N ASP A 231 18.05 2.30 -13.63
CA ASP A 231 17.59 1.75 -14.92
C ASP A 231 18.69 0.92 -15.62
N ILE A 232 19.96 1.27 -15.41
CA ILE A 232 21.12 0.53 -15.95
C ILE A 232 21.37 -0.77 -15.18
N GLN A 233 21.00 -0.84 -13.89
CA GLN A 233 21.22 -2.04 -13.07
C GLN A 233 20.12 -3.09 -13.22
N GLU A 234 18.95 -2.71 -13.74
CA GLU A 234 17.81 -3.61 -13.98
C GLU A 234 17.72 -4.14 -15.44
N ALA A 235 18.60 -3.67 -16.33
CA ALA A 235 18.71 -4.10 -17.74
C ALA A 235 19.72 -5.23 -17.95
#